data_AF-A0A952Z8N8-F1
#
_entry.id   AF-A0A952Z8N8-F1
#
_cell.length_a   1.000
_cell.length_b   1.000
_cell.length_c   1.000
_cell.angle_alpha   90.00
_cell.angle_beta   90.00
_cell.angle_gamma   90.00
#
_symmetry.space_group_name_H-M   'P 1'
#
loop_
_entity.id
_entity.type
_entity.pdbx_description
1 polymer ?
#
loop_
_entity_poly.entity_id
_entity_poly.type
_entity_poly.pdbx_seq_one_letter_code
_entity_poly.pdbx_strand_id
1 'polypeptide(L)'
;MSKLVKPHGGGALKPLLLEGPALQDERKRAAGLPKLTVSSREKGDLLMLGIGGFTPLDGFMGHDDWRGACDRYTLANGTFWPIPITLSATASDAASIKAGSEIALADPDNGEIIATMRVTEKYAIDKLHECKSVFRTTDGEHPGVRMVMEQGEFNLAGPVKVLSQGGFPEKYGAMYMTPAQTRALFDANGWATVAAFQTRNPMHRSHEYLAKVAIEVCDGVLVHSLLGNLKPGDIPADVRTKAIAVLIEKYFVKKTVVQSGYPLDMRYAGPREALLHALFRQNYGCSHQIIGRDHAGVGSYYGPFDAHHIFDEIPRGALETQPLKIDWTFWCYQCGGMASAKTCPHDEKDRLLVSGTKLRKWLSDGDPVPAEFSRPEVLEVLRAYYATIRDEDKVEVKLSGHSAR
;
A
#
# COMPACT_ATOMS: atom_id res chain seq x y z
N MET A 1 -17.77 23.71 1.98
CA MET A 1 -16.33 23.35 2.08
C MET A 1 -16.25 21.90 2.52
N SER A 2 -15.26 21.15 2.04
CA SER A 2 -15.04 19.76 2.45
C SER A 2 -14.79 19.67 3.96
N LYS A 3 -15.25 18.59 4.60
CA LYS A 3 -15.03 18.29 6.03
C LYS A 3 -13.92 17.27 6.25
N LEU A 4 -13.31 16.76 5.17
CA LEU A 4 -12.26 15.75 5.23
C LEU A 4 -10.96 16.35 5.77
N VAL A 5 -10.07 15.48 6.25
CA VAL A 5 -8.69 15.86 6.61
C VAL A 5 -7.98 16.54 5.44
N LYS A 6 -7.10 17.49 5.77
CA LYS A 6 -6.31 18.17 4.74
C LYS A 6 -5.31 17.21 4.13
N PRO A 7 -4.96 17.36 2.84
CA PRO A 7 -3.79 16.69 2.28
C PRO A 7 -2.55 16.89 3.15
N HIS A 8 -1.66 15.91 3.13
CA HIS A 8 -0.42 15.95 3.89
C HIS A 8 0.40 17.19 3.53
N GLY A 9 0.98 17.85 4.54
CA GLY A 9 1.59 19.18 4.40
C GLY A 9 0.59 20.36 4.48
N GLY A 10 -0.72 20.10 4.62
CA GLY A 10 -1.74 21.11 4.93
C GLY A 10 -2.24 21.96 3.75
N GLY A 11 -1.68 21.77 2.56
CA GLY A 11 -2.05 22.47 1.32
C GLY A 11 -3.12 21.76 0.49
N ALA A 12 -3.20 22.10 -0.79
CA ALA A 12 -4.01 21.36 -1.76
C ALA A 12 -3.32 20.06 -2.19
N LEU A 13 -4.09 19.11 -2.77
CA LEU A 13 -3.49 17.97 -3.45
C LEU A 13 -2.56 18.46 -4.56
N LYS A 14 -1.44 17.76 -4.73
CA LYS A 14 -0.42 18.08 -5.73
C LYS A 14 -0.18 16.90 -6.68
N PRO A 15 -1.16 16.57 -7.57
CA PRO A 15 -0.92 15.57 -8.61
C PRO A 15 0.14 16.08 -9.59
N LEU A 16 1.09 15.21 -9.95
CA LEU A 16 2.13 15.52 -10.94
C LEU A 16 1.80 15.01 -12.35
N LEU A 17 0.63 14.37 -12.53
CA LEU A 17 0.13 13.96 -13.84
C LEU A 17 -0.24 15.19 -14.66
N LEU A 18 0.39 15.33 -15.83
CA LEU A 18 0.00 16.36 -16.79
C LEU A 18 -1.30 15.97 -17.49
N GLU A 19 -2.09 16.97 -17.84
CA GLU A 19 -3.35 16.81 -18.56
C GLU A 19 -3.41 17.76 -19.78
N GLY A 20 -4.34 17.47 -20.69
CA GLY A 20 -4.64 18.36 -21.82
C GLY A 20 -3.44 18.64 -22.74
N PRO A 21 -3.30 19.88 -23.25
CA PRO A 21 -2.20 20.24 -24.15
C PRO A 21 -0.81 20.04 -23.55
N ALA A 22 -0.63 20.35 -22.25
CA ALA A 22 0.65 20.21 -21.57
C ALA A 22 1.16 18.77 -21.59
N LEU A 23 0.26 17.78 -21.42
CA LEU A 23 0.60 16.36 -21.54
C LEU A 23 1.07 16.00 -22.95
N GLN A 24 0.38 16.48 -23.98
CA GLN A 24 0.70 16.16 -25.37
C GLN A 24 2.04 16.75 -25.80
N ASP A 25 2.31 17.99 -25.40
CA ASP A 25 3.57 18.66 -25.70
C ASP A 25 4.75 17.99 -24.98
N GLU A 26 4.56 17.64 -23.70
CA GLU A 26 5.58 16.97 -22.90
C GLU A 26 5.86 15.55 -23.42
N ARG A 27 4.86 14.80 -23.89
CA ARG A 27 5.06 13.48 -24.53
C ARG A 27 5.90 13.57 -25.81
N LYS A 28 5.67 14.58 -26.65
CA LYS A 28 6.49 14.81 -27.84
C LYS A 28 7.93 15.15 -27.48
N ARG A 29 8.12 16.02 -26.48
CA ARG A 29 9.43 16.40 -25.97
C ARG A 29 10.20 15.20 -25.40
N ALA A 30 9.51 14.36 -24.63
CA ALA A 30 10.10 13.22 -23.93
C ALA A 30 10.72 12.19 -24.88
N ALA A 31 10.19 12.04 -26.10
CA ALA A 31 10.73 11.13 -27.11
C ALA A 31 12.18 11.46 -27.54
N GLY A 32 12.61 12.72 -27.39
CA GLY A 32 13.97 13.16 -27.71
C GLY A 32 14.94 13.19 -26.53
N LEU A 33 14.48 12.86 -25.31
CA LEU A 33 15.31 12.92 -24.11
C LEU A 33 16.11 11.63 -23.90
N PRO A 34 17.27 11.69 -23.21
CA PRO A 34 17.94 10.51 -22.69
C PRO A 34 16.95 9.70 -21.83
N LYS A 35 16.89 8.40 -22.08
CA LYS A 35 15.92 7.49 -21.46
C LYS A 35 16.59 6.70 -20.34
N LEU A 36 15.94 6.66 -19.17
CA LEU A 36 16.28 5.79 -18.05
C LEU A 36 15.09 4.87 -17.78
N THR A 37 15.31 3.56 -17.81
CA THR A 37 14.28 2.58 -17.43
C THR A 37 14.20 2.50 -15.91
N VAL A 38 13.01 2.66 -15.35
CA VAL A 38 12.80 2.61 -13.90
C VAL A 38 12.51 1.18 -13.44
N SER A 39 12.72 0.89 -12.16
CA SER A 39 12.28 -0.36 -11.52
C SER A 39 10.75 -0.38 -11.31
N SER A 40 10.21 -1.56 -11.01
CA SER A 40 8.78 -1.72 -10.64
C SER A 40 8.38 -0.83 -9.46
N ARG A 41 9.25 -0.73 -8.44
CA ARG A 41 9.03 0.14 -7.27
C ARG A 41 8.91 1.60 -7.68
N GLU A 42 9.87 2.06 -8.49
CA GLU A 42 9.91 3.45 -8.96
C GLU A 42 8.76 3.79 -9.91
N LYS A 43 8.30 2.82 -10.73
CA LYS A 43 7.05 2.94 -11.49
C LYS A 43 5.88 3.19 -10.56
N GLY A 44 5.71 2.37 -9.51
CA GLY A 44 4.65 2.58 -8.51
C GLY A 44 4.73 3.95 -7.84
N ASP A 45 5.94 4.42 -7.54
CA ASP A 45 6.17 5.74 -6.95
C ASP A 45 5.83 6.88 -7.91
N LEU A 46 6.19 6.77 -9.19
CA LEU A 46 5.79 7.71 -10.24
C LEU A 46 4.27 7.79 -10.37
N LEU A 47 3.58 6.65 -10.31
CA LEU A 47 2.12 6.62 -10.37
C LEU A 47 1.50 7.29 -9.14
N MET A 48 2.04 7.05 -7.94
CA MET A 48 1.59 7.71 -6.71
C MET A 48 1.86 9.22 -6.72
N LEU A 49 2.99 9.66 -7.26
CA LEU A 49 3.29 11.08 -7.51
C LEU A 49 2.29 11.67 -8.52
N GLY A 50 2.04 10.97 -9.63
CA GLY A 50 1.15 11.40 -10.70
C GLY A 50 -0.26 11.68 -10.22
N ILE A 51 -0.84 10.77 -9.43
CA ILE A 51 -2.21 10.92 -8.92
C ILE A 51 -2.29 11.81 -7.66
N GLY A 52 -1.16 12.29 -7.13
CA GLY A 52 -1.11 13.09 -5.90
C GLY A 52 -1.22 12.28 -4.61
N GLY A 53 -1.07 10.95 -4.68
CA GLY A 53 -1.02 10.07 -3.51
C GLY A 53 0.19 10.37 -2.62
N PHE A 54 1.27 10.87 -3.21
CA PHE A 54 2.48 11.33 -2.50
C PHE A 54 2.57 12.85 -2.32
N THR A 55 1.45 13.57 -2.34
CA THR A 55 1.41 14.98 -1.89
C THR A 55 2.09 15.09 -0.51
N PRO A 56 3.03 16.03 -0.28
CA PRO A 56 3.36 17.18 -1.11
C PRO A 56 4.63 17.04 -1.96
N LEU A 57 5.12 15.83 -2.24
CA LEU A 57 6.36 15.64 -3.01
C LEU A 57 6.25 16.18 -4.44
N ASP A 58 7.38 16.69 -4.93
CA ASP A 58 7.52 17.26 -6.28
C ASP A 58 8.20 16.32 -7.27
N GLY A 59 8.72 15.20 -6.76
CA GLY A 59 9.52 14.24 -7.51
C GLY A 59 10.33 13.36 -6.56
N PHE A 60 11.48 12.90 -7.04
CA PHE A 60 12.37 12.02 -6.26
C PHE A 60 13.31 12.82 -5.35
N MET A 61 13.55 12.26 -4.17
CA MET A 61 14.24 12.92 -3.06
C MET A 61 15.74 13.14 -3.29
N GLY A 62 16.19 14.36 -2.97
CA GLY A 62 17.60 14.71 -2.82
C GLY A 62 18.24 14.03 -1.61
N HIS A 63 19.57 14.18 -1.45
CA HIS A 63 20.28 13.50 -0.36
C HIS A 63 19.76 13.91 1.02
N ASP A 64 19.48 15.19 1.22
CA ASP A 64 19.05 15.70 2.54
C ASP A 64 17.64 15.23 2.92
N ASP A 65 16.73 15.14 1.93
CA ASP A 65 15.39 14.57 2.11
C ASP A 65 15.47 13.07 2.40
N TRP A 66 16.29 12.33 1.63
CA TRP A 66 16.53 10.90 1.84
C TRP A 66 17.08 10.63 3.25
N ARG A 67 18.15 11.33 3.63
CA ARG A 67 18.78 11.18 4.95
C ARG A 67 17.83 11.58 6.07
N GLY A 68 17.08 12.67 5.89
CA GLY A 68 16.07 13.11 6.85
C GLY A 68 14.93 12.09 7.03
N ALA A 69 14.44 11.49 5.95
CA ALA A 69 13.43 10.43 6.02
C ALA A 69 13.96 9.17 6.73
N CYS A 70 15.21 8.79 6.46
CA CYS A 70 15.89 7.70 7.16
C CYS A 70 16.05 7.98 8.67
N ASP A 71 16.58 9.15 9.02
CA ASP A 71 17.05 9.42 10.38
C ASP A 71 15.96 9.96 11.31
N ARG A 72 15.06 10.79 10.78
CA ARG A 72 14.16 11.66 11.58
C ARG A 72 12.71 11.60 11.12
N TYR A 73 12.39 10.82 10.09
CA TYR A 73 11.08 10.81 9.46
C TYR A 73 10.67 12.18 8.91
N THR A 74 11.62 12.99 8.41
CA THR A 74 11.31 14.33 7.90
C THR A 74 12.09 14.64 6.63
N LEU A 75 11.46 15.33 5.69
CA LEU A 75 12.14 16.02 4.60
C LEU A 75 13.00 17.19 5.14
N ALA A 76 13.86 17.75 4.30
CA ALA A 76 14.73 18.88 4.63
C ALA A 76 13.94 20.13 5.06
N ASN A 77 12.71 20.29 4.55
CA ASN A 77 11.80 21.37 4.94
C ASN A 77 11.02 21.10 6.26
N GLY A 78 11.29 19.98 6.93
CA GLY A 78 10.63 19.57 8.18
C GLY A 78 9.31 18.81 8.00
N THR A 79 8.82 18.63 6.77
CA THR A 79 7.60 17.85 6.50
C THR A 79 7.83 16.39 6.87
N PHE A 80 6.92 15.80 7.64
CA PHE A 80 7.01 14.39 8.00
C PHE A 80 6.99 13.47 6.77
N TRP A 81 7.92 12.51 6.69
CA TRP A 81 7.95 11.50 5.64
C TRP A 81 8.67 10.22 6.10
N PRO A 82 8.01 9.05 6.17
CA PRO A 82 8.55 7.90 6.88
C PRO A 82 9.44 6.95 6.06
N ILE A 83 9.34 6.95 4.73
CA ILE A 83 10.07 6.05 3.83
C ILE A 83 10.60 6.83 2.62
N PRO A 84 11.89 6.80 2.30
CA PRO A 84 12.45 7.51 1.14
C PRO A 84 11.79 7.13 -0.19
N ILE A 85 11.57 8.13 -1.05
CA ILE A 85 11.10 7.96 -2.43
C ILE A 85 12.22 8.42 -3.38
N THR A 86 12.96 7.45 -3.91
CA THR A 86 14.22 7.68 -4.63
C THR A 86 14.19 7.02 -6.01
N LEU A 87 14.91 7.61 -6.96
CA LEU A 87 15.17 7.04 -8.28
C LEU A 87 16.63 6.61 -8.36
N SER A 88 16.85 5.31 -8.44
CA SER A 88 18.17 4.72 -8.52
C SER A 88 18.74 4.78 -9.94
N ALA A 89 20.07 4.82 -10.04
CA ALA A 89 20.82 4.85 -11.27
C ALA A 89 22.15 4.10 -11.07
N THR A 90 22.57 3.35 -12.10
CA THR A 90 23.88 2.71 -12.09
C THR A 90 24.99 3.76 -12.15
N ALA A 91 26.23 3.38 -11.81
CA ALA A 91 27.39 4.25 -12.01
C ALA A 91 27.51 4.78 -13.47
N SER A 92 27.15 3.96 -14.46
CA SER A 92 27.17 4.35 -15.88
C SER A 92 26.10 5.40 -16.19
N ASP A 93 24.87 5.19 -15.73
CA ASP A 93 23.77 6.16 -15.90
C ASP A 93 24.11 7.48 -15.20
N ALA A 94 24.59 7.41 -13.95
CA ALA A 94 24.97 8.57 -13.17
C ALA A 94 26.14 9.36 -13.79
N ALA A 95 27.06 8.70 -14.49
CA ALA A 95 28.15 9.36 -15.21
C ALA A 95 27.65 10.10 -16.48
N SER A 96 26.68 9.52 -17.18
CA SER A 96 26.15 10.08 -18.44
C SER A 96 25.15 11.22 -18.24
N ILE A 97 24.35 11.16 -17.16
CA ILE A 97 23.30 12.15 -16.87
C ILE A 97 23.88 13.28 -16.03
N LYS A 98 23.72 14.55 -16.44
CA LYS A 98 24.27 15.71 -15.72
C LYS A 98 23.23 16.37 -14.81
N ALA A 99 23.66 16.93 -13.68
CA ALA A 99 22.77 17.81 -12.93
C ALA A 99 22.36 19.00 -13.82
N GLY A 100 21.09 19.37 -13.78
CA GLY A 100 20.44 20.34 -14.66
C GLY A 100 19.81 19.76 -15.93
N SER A 101 20.13 18.51 -16.32
CA SER A 101 19.55 17.90 -17.53
C SER A 101 18.15 17.35 -17.30
N GLU A 102 17.41 17.16 -18.39
CA GLU A 102 16.12 16.48 -18.39
C GLU A 102 16.26 15.07 -18.96
N ILE A 103 15.55 14.11 -18.36
CA ILE A 103 15.52 12.71 -18.79
C ILE A 103 14.07 12.22 -18.92
N ALA A 104 13.88 11.22 -19.78
CA ALA A 104 12.64 10.45 -19.84
C ALA A 104 12.75 9.21 -18.94
N LEU A 105 11.69 8.94 -18.17
CA LEU A 105 11.58 7.77 -17.31
C LEU A 105 10.64 6.76 -17.96
N ALA A 106 11.14 5.55 -18.14
CA ALA A 106 10.46 4.53 -18.91
C ALA A 106 10.03 3.34 -18.07
N ASP A 107 8.85 2.83 -18.39
CA ASP A 107 8.25 1.65 -17.80
C ASP A 107 9.14 0.42 -18.03
N PRO A 108 9.48 -0.36 -16.98
CA PRO A 108 10.28 -1.58 -17.12
C PRO A 108 9.59 -2.67 -17.96
N ASP A 109 8.27 -2.70 -18.01
CA ASP A 109 7.52 -3.82 -18.58
C ASP A 109 7.34 -3.70 -20.09
N ASN A 110 7.09 -2.48 -20.59
CA ASN A 110 6.76 -2.22 -21.99
C ASN A 110 7.60 -1.11 -22.65
N GLY A 111 8.46 -0.43 -21.87
CA GLY A 111 9.30 0.66 -22.36
C GLY A 111 8.57 1.97 -22.68
N GLU A 112 7.27 2.11 -22.34
CA GLU A 112 6.52 3.36 -22.46
C GLU A 112 7.17 4.46 -21.61
N ILE A 113 7.24 5.69 -22.13
CA ILE A 113 7.70 6.82 -21.32
C ILE A 113 6.55 7.26 -20.41
N ILE A 114 6.71 7.04 -19.11
CA ILE A 114 5.68 7.30 -18.10
C ILE A 114 5.88 8.62 -17.35
N ALA A 115 7.08 9.20 -17.40
CA ALA A 115 7.38 10.50 -16.79
C ALA A 115 8.59 11.17 -17.46
N THR A 116 8.75 12.48 -17.23
CA THR A 116 10.01 13.20 -17.42
C THR A 116 10.48 13.78 -16.09
N MET A 117 11.80 13.90 -15.93
CA MET A 117 12.41 14.44 -14.72
C MET A 117 13.50 15.43 -15.06
N ARG A 118 13.54 16.56 -14.36
CA ARG A 118 14.71 17.44 -14.35
C ARG A 118 15.62 17.03 -13.21
N VAL A 119 16.81 16.53 -13.52
CA VAL A 119 17.79 16.11 -12.51
C VAL A 119 18.39 17.34 -11.85
N THR A 120 18.21 17.52 -10.55
CA THR A 120 18.80 18.64 -9.78
C THR A 120 20.01 18.20 -8.97
N GLU A 121 20.05 16.94 -8.56
CA GLU A 121 21.10 16.40 -7.72
C GLU A 121 21.35 14.93 -8.08
N LYS A 122 22.60 14.48 -7.85
CA LYS A 122 23.01 13.08 -7.95
C LYS A 122 23.87 12.77 -6.73
N TYR A 123 23.58 11.70 -6.02
CA TYR A 123 24.34 11.32 -4.82
C TYR A 123 24.49 9.81 -4.72
N ALA A 124 25.59 9.37 -4.11
CA ALA A 124 25.78 7.95 -3.77
C ALA A 124 24.91 7.60 -2.56
N ILE A 125 24.20 6.47 -2.63
CA ILE A 125 23.29 6.03 -1.56
C ILE A 125 24.01 5.12 -0.56
N ASP A 126 23.81 5.35 0.74
CA ASP A 126 24.17 4.38 1.78
C ASP A 126 23.00 3.39 1.97
N LYS A 127 23.02 2.32 1.17
CA LYS A 127 21.98 1.29 1.15
C LYS A 127 21.81 0.60 2.51
N LEU A 128 22.91 0.34 3.22
CA LEU A 128 22.86 -0.33 4.52
C LEU A 128 22.22 0.57 5.57
N HIS A 129 22.51 1.88 5.52
CA HIS A 129 21.85 2.86 6.38
C HIS A 129 20.35 2.95 6.13
N GLU A 130 19.92 3.04 4.86
CA GLU A 130 18.49 3.01 4.53
C GLU A 130 17.85 1.71 5.02
N CYS A 131 18.47 0.56 4.76
CA CYS A 131 17.91 -0.73 5.17
C CYS A 131 17.73 -0.82 6.69
N LYS A 132 18.79 -0.49 7.45
CA LYS A 132 18.76 -0.53 8.91
C LYS A 132 17.73 0.44 9.49
N SER A 133 17.64 1.66 8.95
CA SER A 133 16.73 2.68 9.46
C SER A 133 15.27 2.39 9.10
N VAL A 134 14.99 1.93 7.89
CA VAL A 134 13.63 1.72 7.37
C VAL A 134 13.06 0.36 7.76
N PHE A 135 13.84 -0.71 7.64
CA PHE A 135 13.39 -2.09 7.86
C PHE A 135 13.81 -2.69 9.20
N ARG A 136 14.59 -1.95 10.01
CA ARG A 136 15.19 -2.43 11.28
C ARG A 136 16.14 -3.62 11.10
N THR A 137 16.52 -3.95 9.87
CA THR A 137 17.40 -5.06 9.52
C THR A 137 18.15 -4.78 8.21
N THR A 138 19.26 -5.47 7.99
CA THR A 138 20.01 -5.50 6.72
C THR A 138 20.02 -6.90 6.11
N ASP A 139 19.15 -7.80 6.58
CA ASP A 139 19.00 -9.16 6.08
C ASP A 139 18.40 -9.19 4.66
N GLY A 140 19.12 -9.76 3.70
CA GLY A 140 18.71 -9.87 2.30
C GLY A 140 17.47 -10.76 2.05
N GLU A 141 17.06 -11.55 3.05
CA GLU A 141 15.78 -12.28 3.00
C GLU A 141 14.57 -11.37 3.22
N HIS A 142 14.74 -10.20 3.84
CA HIS A 142 13.67 -9.20 3.93
C HIS A 142 13.41 -8.59 2.54
N PRO A 143 12.19 -8.67 1.99
CA PRO A 143 11.89 -8.19 0.63
C PRO A 143 12.28 -6.72 0.38
N GLY A 144 11.96 -5.83 1.32
CA GLY A 144 12.34 -4.42 1.23
C GLY A 144 13.85 -4.17 1.26
N VAL A 145 14.62 -4.97 2.03
CA VAL A 145 16.08 -4.87 2.06
C VAL A 145 16.64 -5.29 0.73
N ARG A 146 16.18 -6.41 0.19
CA ARG A 146 16.56 -6.90 -1.13
C ARG A 146 16.35 -5.85 -2.22
N MET A 147 15.16 -5.23 -2.24
CA MET A 147 14.84 -4.15 -3.18
C MET A 147 15.78 -2.95 -3.08
N VAL A 148 16.28 -2.60 -1.89
CA VAL A 148 17.25 -1.50 -1.71
C VAL A 148 18.66 -1.94 -2.09
N MET A 149 19.06 -3.16 -1.73
CA MET A 149 20.38 -3.69 -2.05
C MET A 149 20.58 -3.84 -3.56
N GLU A 150 19.53 -4.22 -4.29
CA GLU A 150 19.52 -4.41 -5.76
C GLU A 150 19.51 -3.11 -6.57
N GLN A 151 19.31 -1.93 -5.96
CA GLN A 151 19.33 -0.64 -6.67
C GLN A 151 20.69 -0.32 -7.28
N GLY A 152 20.73 0.67 -8.18
CA GLY A 152 22.00 1.30 -8.57
C GLY A 152 22.73 1.96 -7.39
N GLU A 153 24.01 2.32 -7.58
CA GLU A 153 24.86 2.90 -6.54
C GLU A 153 24.55 4.39 -6.28
N PHE A 154 23.84 5.03 -7.20
CA PHE A 154 23.50 6.44 -7.13
C PHE A 154 21.99 6.64 -7.15
N ASN A 155 21.54 7.72 -6.53
CA ASN A 155 20.20 8.25 -6.73
C ASN A 155 20.26 9.53 -7.56
N LEU A 156 19.28 9.69 -8.45
CA LEU A 156 18.99 10.92 -9.17
C LEU A 156 17.78 11.58 -8.53
N ALA A 157 17.89 12.86 -8.20
CA ALA A 157 16.82 13.61 -7.56
C ALA A 157 16.34 14.76 -8.43
N GLY A 158 15.11 15.18 -8.20
CA GLY A 158 14.54 16.36 -8.81
C GLY A 158 13.07 16.23 -9.16
N PRO A 159 12.46 17.34 -9.63
CA PRO A 159 11.04 17.40 -9.91
C PRO A 159 10.66 16.56 -11.12
N VAL A 160 9.46 15.97 -11.03
CA VAL A 160 8.91 15.03 -12.02
C VAL A 160 7.63 15.60 -12.65
N LYS A 161 7.45 15.34 -13.93
CA LYS A 161 6.17 15.45 -14.64
C LYS A 161 5.73 14.05 -15.04
N VAL A 162 4.55 13.62 -14.62
CA VAL A 162 4.02 12.28 -14.93
C VAL A 162 3.17 12.37 -16.19
N LEU A 163 3.34 11.40 -17.09
CA LEU A 163 2.73 11.38 -18.43
C LEU A 163 1.74 10.23 -18.64
N SER A 164 1.69 9.29 -17.71
CA SER A 164 0.85 8.10 -17.82
C SER A 164 0.45 7.60 -16.44
N GLN A 165 -0.71 6.97 -16.35
CA GLN A 165 -1.15 6.23 -15.16
C GLN A 165 -0.82 4.73 -15.26
N GLY A 166 0.04 4.34 -16.22
CA GLY A 166 0.55 2.97 -16.35
C GLY A 166 -0.51 1.93 -16.73
N GLY A 167 -1.57 2.34 -17.43
CA GLY A 167 -2.67 1.46 -17.85
C GLY A 167 -3.64 1.04 -16.72
N PHE A 168 -3.48 1.56 -15.50
CA PHE A 168 -4.34 1.22 -14.37
C PHE A 168 -5.80 1.62 -14.57
N PRO A 169 -6.13 2.82 -15.09
CA PRO A 169 -7.52 3.19 -15.37
C PRO A 169 -8.22 2.20 -16.32
N GLU A 170 -7.53 1.78 -17.38
CA GLU A 170 -8.05 0.86 -18.39
C GLU A 170 -8.21 -0.56 -17.84
N LYS A 171 -7.24 -1.01 -17.03
CA LYS A 171 -7.21 -2.37 -16.47
C LYS A 171 -8.20 -2.56 -15.32
N TYR A 172 -8.35 -1.56 -14.46
CA TYR A 172 -9.10 -1.69 -13.21
C TYR A 172 -10.38 -0.85 -13.14
N GLY A 173 -10.59 0.08 -14.08
CA GLY A 173 -11.80 0.89 -14.15
C GLY A 173 -12.15 1.55 -12.81
N ALA A 174 -13.38 1.37 -12.35
CA ALA A 174 -13.87 1.94 -11.09
C ALA A 174 -13.11 1.48 -9.84
N MET A 175 -12.37 0.36 -9.90
CA MET A 175 -11.52 -0.07 -8.80
C MET A 175 -10.27 0.78 -8.63
N TYR A 176 -9.89 1.60 -9.60
CA TYR A 176 -8.76 2.51 -9.50
C TYR A 176 -9.28 3.94 -9.33
N MET A 177 -9.09 4.51 -8.15
CA MET A 177 -9.45 5.90 -7.87
C MET A 177 -8.24 6.71 -7.45
N THR A 178 -8.17 7.96 -7.92
CA THR A 178 -7.20 8.94 -7.45
C THR A 178 -7.62 9.53 -6.09
N PRO A 179 -6.68 10.15 -5.34
CA PRO A 179 -6.99 10.98 -4.19
C PRO A 179 -8.10 12.01 -4.42
N ALA A 180 -8.10 12.68 -5.58
CA ALA A 180 -9.13 13.66 -5.92
C ALA A 180 -10.52 13.00 -6.08
N GLN A 181 -10.58 11.85 -6.73
CA GLN A 181 -11.84 11.12 -6.95
C GLN A 181 -12.41 10.55 -5.64
N THR A 182 -11.57 9.98 -4.78
CA THR A 182 -12.02 9.46 -3.47
C THR A 182 -12.53 10.57 -2.57
N ARG A 183 -11.82 11.70 -2.49
CA ARG A 183 -12.30 12.88 -1.76
C ARG A 183 -13.65 13.40 -2.27
N ALA A 184 -13.80 13.54 -3.58
CA ALA A 184 -15.07 13.96 -4.18
C ALA A 184 -16.21 12.98 -3.86
N LEU A 185 -15.94 11.67 -3.87
CA LEU A 185 -16.92 10.64 -3.50
C LEU A 185 -17.29 10.73 -2.01
N PHE A 186 -16.33 10.94 -1.12
CA PHE A 186 -16.59 11.08 0.32
C PHE A 186 -17.41 12.33 0.62
N ASP A 187 -17.08 13.47 -0.01
CA ASP A 187 -17.87 14.69 0.10
C ASP A 187 -19.30 14.50 -0.44
N ALA A 188 -19.47 13.80 -1.57
CA ALA A 188 -20.79 13.48 -2.14
C ALA A 188 -21.62 12.55 -1.23
N ASN A 189 -20.96 11.68 -0.46
CA ASN A 189 -21.60 10.86 0.58
C ASN A 189 -21.86 11.63 1.88
N GLY A 190 -21.37 12.88 2.00
CA GLY A 190 -21.48 13.69 3.21
C GLY A 190 -20.57 13.22 4.35
N TRP A 191 -19.56 12.41 4.06
CA TRP A 191 -18.63 11.88 5.07
C TRP A 191 -17.64 12.95 5.53
N ALA A 192 -17.42 13.04 6.84
CA ALA A 192 -16.38 13.86 7.46
C ALA A 192 -15.23 13.01 8.01
N THR A 193 -15.56 11.82 8.52
CA THR A 193 -14.61 10.85 9.08
C THR A 193 -14.62 9.58 8.25
N VAL A 194 -13.46 9.21 7.72
CA VAL A 194 -13.27 8.04 6.88
C VAL A 194 -12.11 7.21 7.40
N ALA A 195 -12.32 5.91 7.58
CA ALA A 195 -11.29 4.97 7.94
C ALA A 195 -10.80 4.19 6.72
N ALA A 196 -9.49 4.10 6.54
CA ALA A 196 -8.89 3.28 5.50
C ALA A 196 -8.60 1.86 6.00
N PHE A 197 -9.02 0.86 5.24
CA PHE A 197 -8.63 -0.53 5.43
C PHE A 197 -7.65 -0.93 4.32
N GLN A 198 -6.38 -1.10 4.68
CA GLN A 198 -5.35 -1.59 3.76
C GLN A 198 -5.52 -3.09 3.54
N THR A 199 -5.55 -3.55 2.30
CA THR A 199 -5.50 -4.99 2.02
C THR A 199 -4.81 -5.36 0.71
N ARG A 200 -4.26 -6.57 0.68
CA ARG A 200 -3.82 -7.29 -0.53
C ARG A 200 -4.45 -8.68 -0.63
N ASN A 201 -5.35 -9.01 0.30
CA ASN A 201 -5.97 -10.32 0.47
C ASN A 201 -7.51 -10.18 0.39
N PRO A 202 -8.24 -11.27 0.10
CA PRO A 202 -9.68 -11.31 0.33
C PRO A 202 -10.04 -10.98 1.78
N MET A 203 -11.26 -10.48 1.99
CA MET A 203 -11.79 -10.19 3.32
C MET A 203 -12.64 -11.37 3.86
N HIS A 204 -12.19 -11.95 4.97
CA HIS A 204 -12.94 -12.88 5.82
C HIS A 204 -13.60 -12.17 7.02
N ARG A 205 -14.22 -12.94 7.93
CA ARG A 205 -15.00 -12.38 9.06
C ARG A 205 -14.19 -11.52 10.03
N SER A 206 -12.90 -11.81 10.20
CA SER A 206 -12.00 -10.92 10.94
C SER A 206 -11.95 -9.53 10.31
N HIS A 207 -11.66 -9.45 9.01
CA HIS A 207 -11.63 -8.18 8.28
C HIS A 207 -13.01 -7.50 8.21
N GLU A 208 -14.09 -8.27 8.08
CA GLU A 208 -15.47 -7.77 8.20
C GLU A 208 -15.68 -7.06 9.54
N TYR A 209 -15.27 -7.69 10.63
CA TYR A 209 -15.36 -7.14 11.98
C TYR A 209 -14.54 -5.86 12.15
N LEU A 210 -13.30 -5.81 11.61
CA LEU A 210 -12.47 -4.61 11.62
C LEU A 210 -13.16 -3.44 10.91
N ALA A 211 -13.71 -3.68 9.71
CA ALA A 211 -14.42 -2.66 8.95
C ALA A 211 -15.72 -2.22 9.66
N LYS A 212 -16.44 -3.13 10.31
CA LYS A 212 -17.64 -2.79 11.10
C LYS A 212 -17.31 -1.93 12.31
N VAL A 213 -16.27 -2.27 13.07
CA VAL A 213 -15.78 -1.44 14.18
C VAL A 213 -15.43 -0.03 13.69
N ALA A 214 -14.81 0.08 12.53
CA ALA A 214 -14.49 1.39 11.94
C ALA A 214 -15.74 2.20 11.55
N ILE A 215 -16.79 1.55 11.01
CA ILE A 215 -18.07 2.21 10.68
C ILE A 215 -18.79 2.72 11.94
N GLU A 216 -18.65 2.05 13.09
CA GLU A 216 -19.25 2.53 14.34
C GLU A 216 -18.64 3.86 14.83
N VAL A 217 -17.42 4.18 14.40
CA VAL A 217 -16.67 5.38 14.87
C VAL A 217 -16.35 6.37 13.74
N CYS A 218 -16.70 6.06 12.50
CA CYS A 218 -16.47 6.89 11.32
C CYS A 218 -17.68 6.84 10.39
N ASP A 219 -17.88 7.90 9.58
CA ASP A 219 -18.99 7.96 8.63
C ASP A 219 -18.90 6.88 7.52
N GLY A 220 -17.69 6.39 7.25
CA GLY A 220 -17.48 5.30 6.32
C GLY A 220 -16.08 4.72 6.27
N VAL A 221 -15.93 3.64 5.50
CA VAL A 221 -14.67 2.92 5.32
C VAL A 221 -14.27 2.89 3.85
N LEU A 222 -13.02 3.24 3.56
CA LEU A 222 -12.37 2.94 2.30
C LEU A 222 -11.63 1.61 2.40
N VAL A 223 -12.19 0.54 1.83
CA VAL A 223 -11.46 -0.71 1.59
C VAL A 223 -10.53 -0.49 0.40
N HIS A 224 -9.24 -0.33 0.69
CA HIS A 224 -8.24 0.12 -0.27
C HIS A 224 -7.24 -0.98 -0.59
N SER A 225 -7.40 -1.58 -1.77
CA SER A 225 -6.63 -2.75 -2.19
C SER A 225 -5.37 -2.39 -2.98
N LEU A 226 -4.27 -3.10 -2.74
CA LEU A 226 -3.10 -3.04 -3.60
C LEU A 226 -3.46 -3.59 -5.00
N LEU A 227 -3.23 -2.78 -6.05
CA LEU A 227 -3.42 -3.16 -7.45
C LEU A 227 -2.09 -3.39 -8.21
N GLY A 228 -0.95 -3.09 -7.57
CA GLY A 228 0.40 -3.28 -8.10
C GLY A 228 0.82 -4.75 -8.19
N ASN A 229 2.13 -4.99 -8.31
CA ASN A 229 2.68 -6.33 -8.45
C ASN A 229 2.45 -7.15 -7.18
N LEU A 230 1.97 -8.38 -7.37
CA LEU A 230 1.63 -9.31 -6.30
C LEU A 230 2.75 -10.32 -6.08
N LYS A 231 2.82 -10.91 -4.89
CA LYS A 231 3.75 -12.00 -4.65
C LYS A 231 3.29 -13.27 -5.38
N PRO A 232 4.21 -14.14 -5.85
CA PRO A 232 3.86 -15.46 -6.33
C PRO A 232 2.98 -16.20 -5.30
N GLY A 233 1.82 -16.69 -5.74
CA GLY A 233 0.83 -17.36 -4.89
C GLY A 233 -0.24 -16.45 -4.25
N ASP A 234 -0.17 -15.13 -4.45
CA ASP A 234 -1.28 -14.24 -4.11
C ASP A 234 -2.45 -14.43 -5.09
N ILE A 235 -3.67 -14.37 -4.56
CA ILE A 235 -4.91 -14.50 -5.34
C ILE A 235 -5.02 -13.29 -6.28
N PRO A 236 -5.31 -13.44 -7.58
CA PRO A 236 -5.42 -12.35 -8.55
C PRO A 236 -6.38 -11.22 -8.13
N ALA A 237 -6.10 -10.00 -8.59
CA ALA A 237 -6.81 -8.79 -8.18
C ALA A 237 -8.31 -8.82 -8.49
N ASP A 238 -8.71 -9.38 -9.63
CA ASP A 238 -10.11 -9.56 -10.05
C ASP A 238 -10.86 -10.51 -9.10
N VAL A 239 -10.25 -11.63 -8.72
CA VAL A 239 -10.83 -12.60 -7.78
C VAL A 239 -10.97 -11.97 -6.39
N ARG A 240 -9.93 -11.28 -5.88
CA ARG A 240 -10.01 -10.57 -4.60
C ARG A 240 -11.09 -9.51 -4.61
N THR A 241 -11.15 -8.74 -5.69
CA THR A 241 -12.14 -7.67 -5.88
C THR A 241 -13.55 -8.23 -5.80
N LYS A 242 -13.81 -9.34 -6.51
CA LYS A 242 -15.10 -10.03 -6.48
C LYS A 242 -15.44 -10.56 -5.09
N ALA A 243 -14.48 -11.18 -4.40
CA ALA A 243 -14.69 -11.70 -3.05
C ALA A 243 -15.05 -10.61 -2.05
N ILE A 244 -14.35 -9.46 -2.11
CA ILE A 244 -14.65 -8.29 -1.27
C ILE A 244 -16.01 -7.68 -1.63
N ALA A 245 -16.32 -7.55 -2.93
CA ALA A 245 -17.59 -7.00 -3.38
C ALA A 245 -18.79 -7.83 -2.89
N VAL A 246 -18.71 -9.16 -2.96
CA VAL A 246 -19.74 -10.07 -2.42
C VAL A 246 -19.94 -9.85 -0.92
N LEU A 247 -18.84 -9.69 -0.17
CA LEU A 247 -18.91 -9.42 1.26
C LEU A 247 -19.61 -8.07 1.53
N ILE A 248 -19.23 -7.02 0.81
CA ILE A 248 -19.80 -5.67 0.95
C ILE A 248 -21.29 -5.69 0.64
N GLU A 249 -21.68 -6.26 -0.51
CA GLU A 249 -23.07 -6.26 -0.99
C GLU A 249 -24.03 -6.95 -0.02
N LYS A 250 -23.60 -8.07 0.57
CA LYS A 250 -24.47 -8.91 1.41
C LYS A 250 -24.46 -8.52 2.89
N TYR A 251 -23.36 -7.97 3.40
CA TYR A 251 -23.12 -7.89 4.84
C TYR A 251 -22.84 -6.47 5.38
N PHE A 252 -22.85 -5.46 4.51
CA PHE A 252 -22.69 -4.05 4.90
C PHE A 252 -23.90 -3.21 4.47
N VAL A 253 -24.16 -2.15 5.25
CA VAL A 253 -25.18 -1.17 4.89
C VAL A 253 -24.72 -0.41 3.65
N LYS A 254 -25.65 -0.13 2.73
CA LYS A 254 -25.33 0.64 1.52
C LYS A 254 -24.75 2.00 1.91
N LYS A 255 -23.75 2.46 1.15
CA LYS A 255 -23.06 3.74 1.37
C LYS A 255 -22.30 3.87 2.70
N THR A 256 -21.87 2.77 3.33
CA THR A 256 -20.92 2.82 4.46
C THR A 256 -19.51 2.32 4.09
N VAL A 257 -19.38 1.64 2.94
CA VAL A 257 -18.11 1.13 2.43
C VAL A 257 -17.91 1.58 0.99
N VAL A 258 -16.72 2.08 0.70
CA VAL A 258 -16.20 2.29 -0.66
C VAL A 258 -15.08 1.28 -0.88
N GLN A 259 -15.12 0.54 -1.98
CA GLN A 259 -14.04 -0.34 -2.41
C GLN A 259 -13.27 0.33 -3.55
N SER A 260 -11.95 0.40 -3.42
CA SER A 260 -11.06 0.93 -4.45
C SER A 260 -9.66 0.34 -4.27
N GLY A 261 -8.69 0.79 -5.05
CA GLY A 261 -7.31 0.36 -5.00
C GLY A 261 -6.32 1.42 -5.47
N TYR A 262 -5.04 1.10 -5.32
CA TYR A 262 -3.93 2.03 -5.57
C TYR A 262 -2.71 1.33 -6.18
N PRO A 263 -1.88 2.07 -6.96
CA PRO A 263 -0.87 1.50 -7.85
C PRO A 263 0.54 1.49 -7.24
N LEU A 264 0.69 1.00 -6.01
CA LEU A 264 1.98 0.98 -5.31
C LEU A 264 2.52 -0.45 -5.18
N ASP A 265 3.85 -0.58 -5.12
CA ASP A 265 4.52 -1.79 -4.64
C ASP A 265 4.87 -1.61 -3.15
N MET A 266 4.44 -2.57 -2.33
CA MET A 266 4.76 -2.54 -0.90
C MET A 266 6.23 -2.88 -0.65
N ARG A 267 6.82 -2.24 0.34
CA ARG A 267 8.21 -2.49 0.77
C ARG A 267 8.29 -3.54 1.89
N TYR A 268 7.16 -3.92 2.46
CA TYR A 268 7.06 -4.78 3.64
C TYR A 268 7.79 -4.20 4.85
N ALA A 269 7.81 -2.87 5.00
CA ALA A 269 8.53 -2.19 6.09
C ALA A 269 7.74 -2.14 7.42
N GLY A 270 6.75 -3.01 7.58
CA GLY A 270 5.96 -3.18 8.80
C GLY A 270 5.55 -1.84 9.42
N PRO A 271 6.09 -1.48 10.60
CA PRO A 271 5.79 -0.22 11.28
C PRO A 271 5.99 1.03 10.42
N ARG A 272 7.12 1.16 9.70
CA ARG A 272 7.37 2.36 8.87
C ARG A 272 6.40 2.45 7.71
N GLU A 273 5.99 1.32 7.16
CA GLU A 273 5.02 1.29 6.08
C GLU A 273 3.59 1.53 6.56
N ALA A 274 3.28 1.22 7.82
CA ALA A 274 2.03 1.65 8.46
C ALA A 274 1.91 3.18 8.49
N LEU A 275 3.01 3.89 8.76
CA LEU A 275 3.06 5.35 8.70
C LEU A 275 2.92 5.87 7.26
N LEU A 276 3.62 5.27 6.29
CA LEU A 276 3.48 5.64 4.87
C LEU A 276 2.02 5.42 4.39
N HIS A 277 1.43 4.29 4.77
CA HIS A 277 0.04 3.96 4.54
C HIS A 277 -0.90 5.03 5.11
N ALA A 278 -0.71 5.47 6.37
CA ALA A 278 -1.54 6.52 6.96
C ALA A 278 -1.36 7.88 6.26
N LEU A 279 -0.12 8.21 5.85
CA LEU A 279 0.23 9.44 5.16
C LEU A 279 -0.50 9.56 3.82
N PHE A 280 -0.35 8.59 2.91
CA PHE A 280 -1.04 8.72 1.64
C PHE A 280 -2.55 8.52 1.81
N ARG A 281 -3.03 7.77 2.81
CA ARG A 281 -4.48 7.73 3.10
C ARG A 281 -5.03 9.08 3.53
N GLN A 282 -4.24 9.90 4.21
CA GLN A 282 -4.57 11.29 4.43
C GLN A 282 -4.80 12.01 3.10
N ASN A 283 -3.92 11.82 2.12
CA ASN A 283 -4.09 12.40 0.78
C ASN A 283 -5.36 11.88 0.08
N TYR A 284 -5.74 10.62 0.27
CA TYR A 284 -7.02 10.07 -0.19
C TYR A 284 -8.26 10.58 0.58
N GLY A 285 -8.08 11.42 1.62
CA GLY A 285 -9.18 11.99 2.40
C GLY A 285 -9.58 11.17 3.62
N CYS A 286 -8.80 10.15 3.99
CA CYS A 286 -9.08 9.33 5.16
C CYS A 286 -8.55 9.97 6.44
N SER A 287 -9.44 10.20 7.40
CA SER A 287 -9.12 10.67 8.75
C SER A 287 -8.52 9.60 9.66
N HIS A 288 -8.75 8.32 9.35
CA HIS A 288 -8.32 7.20 10.16
C HIS A 288 -7.68 6.13 9.27
N GLN A 289 -6.73 5.38 9.83
CA GLN A 289 -6.15 4.20 9.23
C GLN A 289 -6.34 3.03 10.18
N ILE A 290 -7.04 1.98 9.74
CA ILE A 290 -7.11 0.73 10.50
C ILE A 290 -5.72 0.12 10.54
N ILE A 291 -5.22 -0.11 11.74
CA ILE A 291 -3.98 -0.86 11.99
C ILE A 291 -4.36 -2.10 12.76
N GLY A 292 -4.17 -3.25 12.13
CA GLY A 292 -4.32 -4.56 12.76
C GLY A 292 -2.96 -5.16 13.13
N ARG A 293 -3.02 -6.40 13.62
CA ARG A 293 -1.83 -7.21 13.89
C ARG A 293 -0.94 -7.33 12.64
N ASP A 294 0.36 -7.14 12.84
CA ASP A 294 1.42 -7.37 11.84
C ASP A 294 1.19 -6.57 10.53
N HIS A 295 0.69 -5.33 10.67
CA HIS A 295 0.36 -4.47 9.54
C HIS A 295 1.58 -4.21 8.66
N ALA A 296 1.46 -4.53 7.37
CA ALA A 296 2.54 -4.46 6.38
C ALA A 296 3.82 -5.23 6.75
N GLY A 297 3.75 -6.14 7.73
CA GLY A 297 4.88 -6.97 8.14
C GLY A 297 5.12 -8.15 7.21
N VAL A 298 6.27 -8.79 7.42
CA VAL A 298 6.71 -9.97 6.69
C VAL A 298 7.52 -10.89 7.61
N GLY A 299 7.24 -12.19 7.52
CA GLY A 299 7.94 -13.21 8.32
C GLY A 299 7.86 -12.92 9.82
N SER A 300 9.02 -12.88 10.47
CA SER A 300 9.16 -12.57 11.89
C SER A 300 10.06 -11.36 12.16
N TYR A 301 10.19 -10.45 11.18
CA TYR A 301 11.04 -9.26 11.31
C TYR A 301 10.45 -8.17 12.23
N TYR A 302 9.15 -8.20 12.49
CA TYR A 302 8.45 -7.22 13.31
C TYR A 302 7.60 -7.92 14.36
N GLY A 303 7.45 -7.28 15.52
CA GLY A 303 6.48 -7.69 16.53
C GLY A 303 5.04 -7.51 16.02
N PRO A 304 4.08 -8.31 16.54
CA PRO A 304 2.69 -8.30 16.06
C PRO A 304 1.99 -6.94 16.22
N PHE A 305 2.48 -6.06 17.09
CA PHE A 305 1.91 -4.73 17.35
C PHE A 305 2.92 -3.60 17.19
N ASP A 306 4.09 -3.82 16.59
CA ASP A 306 5.08 -2.76 16.40
C ASP A 306 4.51 -1.62 15.53
N ALA A 307 3.63 -1.96 14.58
CA ALA A 307 2.91 -0.97 13.77
C ALA A 307 1.87 -0.17 14.58
N HIS A 308 1.45 -0.63 15.75
CA HIS A 308 0.62 0.16 16.67
C HIS A 308 1.49 1.18 17.42
N HIS A 309 2.62 0.71 17.96
CA HIS A 309 3.49 1.51 18.82
C HIS A 309 4.17 2.65 18.07
N ILE A 310 4.53 2.45 16.79
CA ILE A 310 5.25 3.47 16.03
C ILE A 310 4.46 4.79 15.87
N PHE A 311 3.12 4.76 15.92
CA PHE A 311 2.32 6.00 15.90
C PHE A 311 2.47 6.83 17.18
N ASP A 312 2.92 6.23 18.28
CA ASP A 312 3.18 6.91 19.55
C ASP A 312 4.62 7.46 19.62
N GLU A 313 5.47 7.09 18.66
CA GLU A 313 6.89 7.48 18.58
C GLU A 313 7.13 8.68 17.63
N ILE A 314 6.19 9.00 16.74
CA ILE A 314 6.33 10.11 15.78
C ILE A 314 6.00 11.47 16.42
N PRO A 315 6.53 12.58 15.87
CA PRO A 315 6.19 13.91 16.37
C PRO A 315 4.68 14.19 16.39
N ARG A 316 4.19 14.85 17.44
CA ARG A 316 2.79 15.24 17.53
C ARG A 316 2.41 16.14 16.35
N GLY A 317 1.31 15.80 15.67
CA GLY A 317 0.84 16.54 14.50
C GLY A 317 1.57 16.19 13.20
N ALA A 318 2.46 15.19 13.21
CA ALA A 318 3.10 14.69 11.99
C ALA A 318 2.10 14.16 10.94
N LEU A 319 0.95 13.65 11.39
CA LEU A 319 -0.16 13.18 10.56
C LEU A 319 -1.49 13.71 11.13
N GLU A 320 -2.42 14.09 10.26
CA GLU A 320 -3.82 14.28 10.64
C GLU A 320 -4.54 12.93 10.75
N THR A 321 -4.17 11.96 9.90
CA THR A 321 -4.71 10.59 9.94
C THR A 321 -4.38 9.92 11.28
N GLN A 322 -5.42 9.48 12.00
CA GLN A 322 -5.28 8.79 13.28
C GLN A 322 -5.26 7.26 13.11
N PRO A 323 -4.43 6.53 13.87
CA PRO A 323 -4.45 5.07 13.84
C PRO A 323 -5.67 4.52 14.60
N LEU A 324 -6.49 3.72 13.93
CA LEU A 324 -7.51 2.88 14.59
C LEU A 324 -6.88 1.51 14.90
N LYS A 325 -6.25 1.42 16.08
CA LYS A 325 -5.50 0.25 16.56
C LYS A 325 -6.46 -0.86 17.02
N ILE A 326 -6.65 -1.88 16.19
CA ILE A 326 -7.52 -3.03 16.50
C ILE A 326 -6.66 -4.24 16.86
N ASP A 327 -6.93 -4.84 18.02
CA ASP A 327 -6.17 -5.98 18.53
C ASP A 327 -6.41 -7.25 17.69
N TRP A 328 -5.75 -8.35 18.02
CA TRP A 328 -5.94 -9.62 17.34
C TRP A 328 -7.39 -10.09 17.44
N THR A 329 -8.08 -10.14 16.30
CA THR A 329 -9.47 -10.56 16.19
C THR A 329 -9.63 -12.01 15.80
N PHE A 330 -10.63 -12.68 16.36
CA PHE A 330 -10.94 -14.09 16.14
C PHE A 330 -12.43 -14.35 16.37
N TRP A 331 -12.95 -15.46 15.84
CA TRP A 331 -14.25 -15.97 16.26
C TRP A 331 -14.08 -16.70 17.59
N CYS A 332 -14.94 -16.42 18.57
CA CYS A 332 -14.97 -17.16 19.83
C CYS A 332 -16.28 -17.94 19.95
N TYR A 333 -16.17 -19.25 20.15
CA TYR A 333 -17.32 -20.15 20.25
C TYR A 333 -18.15 -19.90 21.51
N GLN A 334 -17.52 -19.55 22.64
CA GLN A 334 -18.22 -19.21 23.89
C GLN A 334 -18.93 -17.85 23.79
N CYS A 335 -18.31 -16.86 23.13
CA CYS A 335 -18.96 -15.57 22.90
C CYS A 335 -20.03 -15.63 21.79
N GLY A 336 -20.05 -16.68 20.97
CA GLY A 336 -20.96 -16.83 19.83
C GLY A 336 -20.71 -15.81 18.70
N GLY A 337 -19.50 -15.27 18.57
CA GLY A 337 -19.25 -14.16 17.66
C GLY A 337 -17.78 -13.78 17.47
N MET A 338 -17.57 -12.77 16.61
CA MET A 338 -16.26 -12.12 16.47
C MET A 338 -15.92 -11.32 17.72
N ALA A 339 -14.69 -11.45 18.19
CA ALA A 339 -14.14 -10.70 19.30
C ALA A 339 -12.68 -10.35 19.04
N SER A 340 -12.06 -9.66 20.00
CA SER A 340 -10.62 -9.36 20.02
C SER A 340 -10.00 -9.80 21.33
N ALA A 341 -8.66 -9.83 21.39
CA ALA A 341 -7.94 -10.08 22.63
C ALA A 341 -8.25 -9.04 23.74
N LYS A 342 -8.80 -7.87 23.39
CA LYS A 342 -9.23 -6.85 24.37
C LYS A 342 -10.64 -7.07 24.91
N THR A 343 -11.47 -7.84 24.21
CA THR A 343 -12.91 -7.93 24.49
C THR A 343 -13.37 -9.34 24.85
N CYS A 344 -12.55 -10.37 24.64
CA CYS A 344 -12.86 -11.75 24.98
C CYS A 344 -11.84 -12.33 25.99
N PRO A 345 -12.30 -12.87 27.13
CA PRO A 345 -11.42 -13.45 28.16
C PRO A 345 -11.11 -14.94 27.94
N HIS A 346 -11.81 -15.64 27.03
CA HIS A 346 -11.67 -17.10 26.85
C HIS A 346 -10.35 -17.48 26.19
N ASP A 347 -9.82 -18.68 26.38
CA ASP A 347 -8.50 -19.09 25.88
C ASP A 347 -8.51 -19.62 24.43
N GLU A 348 -7.33 -19.97 23.89
CA GLU A 348 -7.15 -20.45 22.51
C GLU A 348 -8.10 -21.60 22.11
N LYS A 349 -8.43 -22.51 23.03
CA LYS A 349 -9.33 -23.65 22.77
C LYS A 349 -10.73 -23.22 22.33
N ASP A 350 -11.16 -22.03 22.75
CA ASP A 350 -12.49 -21.48 22.47
C ASP A 350 -12.45 -20.48 21.29
N ARG A 351 -11.28 -20.29 20.67
CA ARG A 351 -11.04 -19.31 19.61
C ARG A 351 -10.70 -20.00 18.29
N LEU A 352 -11.33 -19.58 17.19
CA LEU A 352 -10.93 -19.97 15.85
C LEU A 352 -9.94 -18.95 15.28
N LEU A 353 -8.68 -19.39 15.17
CA LEU A 353 -7.61 -18.69 14.50
C LEU A 353 -7.15 -19.56 13.33
N VAL A 354 -7.14 -18.99 12.13
CA VAL A 354 -6.73 -19.72 10.91
C VAL A 354 -5.70 -18.87 10.19
N SER A 355 -4.51 -19.43 10.00
CA SER A 355 -3.46 -18.79 9.21
C SER A 355 -3.84 -18.72 7.73
N GLY A 356 -3.33 -17.72 7.01
CA GLY A 356 -3.53 -17.65 5.55
C GLY A 356 -2.97 -18.88 4.82
N THR A 357 -1.89 -19.47 5.34
CA THR A 357 -1.31 -20.73 4.86
C THR A 357 -2.30 -21.89 4.99
N LYS A 358 -2.92 -22.05 6.16
CA LYS A 358 -3.94 -23.09 6.41
C LYS A 358 -5.17 -22.91 5.52
N LEU A 359 -5.64 -21.68 5.35
CA LEU A 359 -6.73 -21.38 4.42
C LEU A 359 -6.40 -21.78 2.98
N ARG A 360 -5.22 -21.39 2.47
CA ARG A 360 -4.81 -21.74 1.10
C ARG A 360 -4.73 -23.25 0.91
N LYS A 361 -4.22 -23.98 1.90
CA LYS A 361 -4.21 -25.45 1.89
C LYS A 361 -5.63 -26.00 1.77
N TRP A 362 -6.55 -25.56 2.64
CA TRP A 362 -7.94 -26.03 2.57
C TRP A 362 -8.59 -25.75 1.21
N LEU A 363 -8.39 -24.56 0.66
CA LEU A 363 -8.94 -24.21 -0.65
C LEU A 363 -8.32 -25.02 -1.80
N SER A 364 -7.02 -25.30 -1.71
CA SER A 364 -6.27 -26.11 -2.70
C SER A 364 -6.67 -27.59 -2.69
N ASP A 365 -6.92 -28.12 -1.49
CA ASP A 365 -7.26 -29.53 -1.26
C ASP A 365 -8.77 -29.81 -1.40
N GLY A 366 -9.59 -28.75 -1.52
CA GLY A 366 -11.04 -28.87 -1.55
C GLY A 366 -11.69 -29.12 -0.18
N ASP A 367 -10.93 -28.92 0.90
CA ASP A 367 -11.40 -29.13 2.27
C ASP A 367 -12.46 -28.10 2.70
N PRO A 368 -13.33 -28.47 3.66
CA PRO A 368 -14.27 -27.53 4.24
C PRO A 368 -13.54 -26.42 5.03
N VAL A 369 -13.94 -25.18 4.79
CA VAL A 369 -13.52 -24.01 5.59
C VAL A 369 -14.68 -23.61 6.52
N PRO A 370 -14.46 -23.45 7.84
CA PRO A 370 -15.53 -23.12 8.78
C PRO A 370 -16.24 -21.81 8.41
N ALA A 371 -17.57 -21.79 8.57
CA ALA A 371 -18.39 -20.61 8.30
C ALA A 371 -18.11 -19.47 9.29
N GLU A 372 -17.54 -19.78 10.45
CA GLU A 372 -17.04 -18.88 11.50
C GLU A 372 -15.76 -18.15 11.08
N PHE A 373 -14.99 -18.71 10.14
CA PHE A 373 -13.81 -18.05 9.60
C PHE A 373 -14.17 -17.10 8.45
N SER A 374 -14.93 -17.58 7.46
CA SER A 374 -15.30 -16.80 6.28
C SER A 374 -16.76 -17.03 5.89
N ARG A 375 -17.40 -16.00 5.32
CA ARG A 375 -18.75 -16.12 4.77
C ARG A 375 -18.77 -17.18 3.64
N PRO A 376 -19.80 -18.05 3.57
CA PRO A 376 -19.90 -19.07 2.53
C PRO A 376 -19.80 -18.50 1.11
N GLU A 377 -20.43 -17.35 0.83
CA GLU A 377 -20.45 -16.77 -0.52
C GLU A 377 -19.09 -16.19 -0.91
N VAL A 378 -18.30 -15.73 0.07
CA VAL A 378 -16.90 -15.36 -0.16
C VAL A 378 -16.09 -16.61 -0.49
N LEU A 379 -16.31 -17.72 0.23
CA LEU A 379 -15.60 -18.98 -0.03
C LEU A 379 -15.96 -19.58 -1.40
N GLU A 380 -17.19 -19.42 -1.88
CA GLU A 380 -17.59 -19.85 -3.22
C GLU A 380 -16.75 -19.17 -4.30
N VAL A 381 -16.57 -17.84 -4.20
CA VAL A 381 -15.71 -17.09 -5.14
C VAL A 381 -14.28 -17.61 -5.11
N LEU A 382 -13.74 -17.84 -3.90
CA LEU A 382 -12.36 -18.32 -3.74
C LEU A 382 -12.19 -19.75 -4.27
N ARG A 383 -13.11 -20.66 -3.93
CA ARG A 383 -13.09 -22.05 -4.41
C ARG A 383 -13.18 -22.12 -5.93
N ALA A 384 -14.03 -21.30 -6.56
CA ALA A 384 -14.12 -21.24 -8.00
C ALA A 384 -12.77 -20.89 -8.65
N TYR A 385 -12.01 -19.97 -8.06
CA TYR A 385 -10.66 -19.66 -8.52
C TYR A 385 -9.67 -20.82 -8.28
N TYR A 386 -9.63 -21.39 -7.07
CA TYR A 386 -8.71 -22.50 -6.77
C TYR A 386 -8.97 -23.75 -7.62
N ALA A 387 -10.22 -23.98 -8.05
CA ALA A 387 -10.57 -25.06 -8.98
C ALA A 387 -10.01 -24.86 -10.41
N THR A 388 -9.61 -23.64 -10.78
CA THR A 388 -8.97 -23.37 -12.09
C THR A 388 -7.46 -23.62 -12.09
N ILE A 389 -6.85 -23.78 -10.91
CA ILE A 389 -5.41 -24.04 -10.78
C ILE A 389 -5.18 -25.54 -11.03
N ARG A 390 -4.39 -25.87 -12.06
CA ARG A 390 -4.02 -27.26 -12.36
C ARG A 390 -3.27 -27.86 -11.17
N ASP A 391 -3.44 -29.16 -10.92
CA ASP A 391 -2.79 -29.83 -9.79
C ASP A 391 -1.26 -29.70 -9.77
N GLU A 392 -0.64 -29.64 -10.96
CA GLU A 392 0.80 -29.40 -11.15
C GLU A 392 1.25 -27.97 -10.81
N ASP A 393 0.34 -26.99 -10.88
CA ASP A 393 0.59 -25.58 -10.58
C ASP A 393 0.19 -25.22 -9.13
N LYS A 394 -0.37 -26.18 -8.38
CA LYS A 394 -0.68 -25.99 -6.96
C LYS A 394 0.62 -25.89 -6.18
N VAL A 395 0.88 -24.70 -5.62
CA VAL A 395 2.00 -24.49 -4.70
C VAL A 395 1.83 -25.44 -3.51
N GLU A 396 2.79 -26.33 -3.28
CA GLU A 396 2.77 -27.24 -2.12
C GLU A 396 2.79 -26.42 -0.82
N VAL A 397 1.64 -26.34 -0.14
CA VAL A 397 1.50 -25.56 1.08
C VAL A 397 1.95 -26.39 2.28
N LYS A 398 3.25 -26.32 2.63
CA LYS A 398 3.78 -26.96 3.83
C LYS A 398 3.36 -26.18 5.09
N LEU A 399 2.63 -26.84 5.97
CA LEU A 399 2.32 -26.31 7.31
C LEU A 399 3.55 -26.52 8.21
N SER A 400 4.14 -25.45 8.72
CA SER A 400 5.22 -25.52 9.73
C SER A 400 5.04 -24.46 10.83
N GLY A 401 5.42 -24.82 12.06
CA GLY A 401 5.39 -23.93 13.24
C GLY A 401 4.01 -23.38 13.58
N HIS A 402 3.93 -22.11 13.98
CA HIS A 402 2.68 -21.39 14.28
C HIS A 402 1.67 -21.39 13.12
N SER A 403 2.12 -21.68 11.88
CA SER A 403 1.29 -21.73 10.68
C SER A 403 0.36 -22.96 10.62
N ALA A 404 0.65 -23.99 11.41
CA ALA A 404 -0.15 -25.22 11.50
C ALA A 404 -1.37 -25.09 12.43
N ARG A 405 -1.42 -24.04 13.26
CA ARG A 405 -2.54 -23.76 14.16
C ARG A 405 -3.72 -23.17 13.41
#